data_AF-F3KDI5-F1
#
_entry.id   AF-F3KDI5-F1
#
_cell.length_a   1.000
_cell.length_b   1.000
_cell.length_c   1.000
_cell.angle_alpha   90.00
_cell.angle_beta   90.00
_cell.angle_gamma   90.00
#
_symmetry.space_group_name_H-M   'P 1'
#
loop_
_entity.id
_entity.type
_entity.pdbx_description
1 polymer ?
#
loop_
_entity_poly.entity_id
_entity_poly.type
_entity_poly.pdbx_seq_one_letter_code
_entity_poly.pdbx_strand_id
1 'polypeptide(L)'
;MAVQLPDLLTRLASCAVFQVKTLSDEGKVRLLCDRADEKGVELPVESAQYILNRSERSIGRLLEILDRLDQSSLSAGRKLTIPFIKETMRW
;
A
#
# COMPACT_ATOMS: atom_id res chain seq x y z
N MET A 1 -21.94 -16.24 -11.19
CA MET A 1 -21.54 -17.19 -12.26
C MET A 1 -20.87 -18.37 -11.57
N ALA A 2 -21.59 -19.49 -11.41
CA ALA A 2 -21.07 -20.67 -10.71
C ALA A 2 -20.26 -21.53 -11.69
N VAL A 3 -19.11 -22.04 -11.24
CA VAL A 3 -18.27 -22.96 -12.01
C VAL A 3 -19.05 -24.26 -12.23
N GLN A 4 -19.42 -24.57 -13.48
CA GLN A 4 -20.22 -25.76 -13.85
C GLN A 4 -19.39 -27.05 -14.03
N LEU A 5 -18.20 -27.11 -13.43
CA LEU A 5 -17.29 -28.25 -13.54
C LEU A 5 -17.10 -28.86 -12.13
N PRO A 6 -17.95 -29.82 -11.74
CA PRO A 6 -17.91 -30.40 -10.39
C PRO A 6 -16.56 -31.06 -10.07
N ASP A 7 -15.91 -31.72 -11.03
CA ASP A 7 -14.55 -32.29 -10.86
C ASP A 7 -13.51 -31.21 -10.49
N LEU A 8 -13.54 -30.07 -11.19
CA LEU A 8 -12.63 -28.95 -10.91
C LEU A 8 -12.84 -28.38 -9.51
N LEU A 9 -14.10 -28.25 -9.07
CA LEU A 9 -14.42 -27.80 -7.72
C LEU A 9 -13.86 -28.77 -6.67
N THR A 10 -14.04 -30.08 -6.87
CA THR A 10 -13.51 -31.10 -5.95
C THR A 10 -11.99 -31.10 -5.92
N ARG A 11 -11.32 -30.94 -7.08
CA ARG A 11 -9.86 -30.82 -7.14
C ARG A 11 -9.35 -29.58 -6.40
N LEU A 12 -9.96 -28.42 -6.62
CA LEU A 12 -9.58 -27.19 -5.90
C LEU A 12 -9.83 -27.28 -4.39
N ALA A 13 -10.92 -27.94 -3.97
CA ALA A 13 -11.23 -28.17 -2.57
C ALA A 13 -10.29 -29.18 -1.88
N SER A 14 -9.69 -30.10 -2.65
CA SER A 14 -8.69 -31.05 -2.15
C SER A 14 -7.30 -30.44 -1.93
N CYS A 15 -7.05 -29.24 -2.48
CA CYS A 15 -5.82 -28.50 -2.28
C CYS A 15 -5.84 -27.75 -0.94
N ALA A 16 -4.66 -27.41 -0.41
CA ALA A 16 -4.56 -26.52 0.74
C ALA A 16 -5.05 -25.12 0.35
N VAL A 17 -6.17 -24.68 0.93
CA VAL A 17 -6.76 -23.36 0.70
C VAL A 17 -6.32 -22.42 1.82
N PHE A 18 -5.71 -21.29 1.44
CA PHE A 18 -5.32 -20.25 2.37
C PHE A 18 -6.10 -18.97 2.08
N GLN A 19 -6.68 -18.38 3.12
CA GLN A 19 -7.29 -17.06 3.02
C GLN A 19 -6.22 -15.98 3.22
N VAL A 20 -6.06 -15.10 2.23
CA VAL A 20 -5.22 -13.91 2.38
C VAL A 20 -5.92 -12.95 3.33
N LYS A 21 -5.32 -12.74 4.51
CA LYS A 21 -5.81 -11.77 5.48
C LYS A 21 -5.38 -10.37 5.06
N THR A 22 -6.27 -9.40 5.25
CA THR A 22 -5.93 -7.99 5.07
C THR A 22 -4.96 -7.54 6.16
N LEU A 23 -4.11 -6.58 5.83
CA LEU A 23 -3.23 -5.96 6.81
C LEU A 23 -4.04 -5.12 7.80
N SER A 24 -3.63 -5.14 9.07
CA SER A 24 -4.03 -4.13 10.04
C SER A 24 -3.53 -2.75 9.61
N ASP A 25 -4.06 -1.69 10.21
CA ASP A 25 -3.60 -0.33 9.91
C ASP A 25 -2.11 -0.14 10.28
N GLU A 26 -1.64 -0.75 11.37
CA GLU A 26 -0.21 -0.83 11.71
C GLU A 26 0.60 -1.57 10.63
N GLY A 27 0.08 -2.69 10.12
CA GLY A 27 0.70 -3.44 9.04
C GLY A 27 0.79 -2.63 7.74
N LYS A 28 -0.20 -1.78 7.45
CA LYS A 28 -0.18 -0.87 6.28
C LYS A 28 0.84 0.25 6.46
N VAL A 29 0.96 0.83 7.65
CA VAL A 29 1.99 1.83 7.96
C VAL A 29 3.37 1.21 7.77
N ARG A 30 3.60 0.02 8.33
CA ARG A 30 4.87 -0.69 8.17
C ARG A 30 5.16 -1.00 6.69
N LEU A 31 4.17 -1.49 5.96
CA LEU A 31 4.30 -1.73 4.52
C LEU A 31 4.72 -0.46 3.76
N LEU A 32 4.15 0.70 4.08
CA LEU A 32 4.52 1.97 3.45
C LEU A 32 5.97 2.36 3.77
N CYS A 33 6.39 2.23 5.02
CA CYS A 33 7.77 2.53 5.42
C CYS A 33 8.77 1.58 4.75
N ASP A 34 8.51 0.27 4.79
CA ASP A 34 9.36 -0.75 4.16
C ASP A 34 9.50 -0.48 2.65
N ARG A 35 8.39 -0.12 1.98
CA ARG A 35 8.40 0.19 0.54
C ARG A 35 9.13 1.47 0.19
N ALA A 36 9.08 2.47 1.07
CA ALA A 36 9.84 3.70 0.88
C ALA A 36 11.34 3.41 1.02
N ASP A 37 11.73 2.60 2.01
CA ASP A 37 13.11 2.17 2.22
C ASP A 37 13.65 1.35 1.04
N GLU A 38 12.87 0.41 0.51
CA GLU A 38 13.19 -0.34 -0.71
C GLU A 38 13.45 0.57 -1.93
N LYS A 39 12.85 1.76 -1.96
CA LYS A 39 13.03 2.79 -3.01
C LYS A 39 14.16 3.77 -2.69
N GLY A 40 14.82 3.64 -1.54
CA GLY A 40 15.87 4.56 -1.07
C GLY A 40 15.33 5.89 -0.55
N VAL A 41 14.03 5.95 -0.21
CA VAL A 41 13.38 7.16 0.30
C VAL A 41 12.97 6.97 1.76
N GLU A 42 13.40 7.90 2.61
CA GLU A 42 13.03 7.91 4.01
C GLU A 42 11.58 8.40 4.16
N LEU A 43 10.67 7.53 4.60
CA LEU A 43 9.29 7.89 4.97
C LEU A 43 9.10 7.74 6.49
N PRO A 44 9.03 8.85 7.24
CA PRO A 44 8.77 8.80 8.67
C PRO A 44 7.41 8.17 8.98
N VAL A 45 7.33 7.41 10.07
CA VAL A 45 6.11 6.71 10.51
C VAL A 45 4.90 7.67 10.62
N GLU A 46 5.11 8.87 11.14
CA GLU A 46 4.06 9.90 11.24
C GLU A 46 3.53 10.33 9.86
N SER A 47 4.40 10.39 8.85
CA SER A 47 4.02 10.71 7.48
C SER A 47 3.25 9.57 6.83
N ALA A 48 3.64 8.32 7.10
CA ALA A 48 2.90 7.12 6.66
C ALA A 48 1.51 7.04 7.32
N GLN A 49 1.41 7.33 8.62
CA GLN A 49 0.13 7.44 9.32
C GLN A 49 -0.73 8.57 8.75
N TYR A 50 -0.14 9.71 8.42
CA TYR A 50 -0.84 10.82 7.80
C TYR A 50 -1.44 10.43 6.44
N ILE A 51 -0.67 9.72 5.61
CA ILE A 51 -1.15 9.15 4.33
C ILE A 51 -2.31 8.19 4.57
N LEU A 52 -2.19 7.26 5.52
CA LEU A 52 -3.23 6.29 5.82
C LEU A 52 -4.55 6.94 6.28
N ASN A 53 -4.46 8.02 7.05
CA ASN A 53 -5.63 8.74 7.56
C ASN A 53 -6.34 9.59 6.50
N ARG A 54 -5.65 9.96 5.41
CA ARG A 54 -6.18 10.85 4.35
C ARG A 54 -6.51 10.12 3.04
N SER A 55 -6.21 8.84 2.94
CA SER A 55 -6.45 8.02 1.75
C SER A 55 -7.44 6.90 2.00
N GLU A 56 -7.90 6.27 0.93
CA GLU A 56 -8.62 5.01 1.02
C GLU A 56 -7.67 3.94 1.58
N ARG A 57 -8.08 3.25 2.66
CA ARG A 57 -7.23 2.29 3.42
C ARG A 57 -6.95 0.97 2.66
N SER A 58 -6.97 1.00 1.33
CA SER A 58 -6.63 -0.12 0.45
C SER A 58 -5.13 -0.09 0.14
N ILE A 59 -4.50 -1.28 0.14
CA ILE A 59 -3.06 -1.39 -0.10
C ILE A 59 -2.68 -0.87 -1.49
N GLY A 60 -3.50 -1.17 -2.51
CA GLY A 60 -3.27 -0.69 -3.87
C GLY A 60 -3.18 0.83 -3.92
N ARG A 61 -4.14 1.53 -3.28
CA ARG A 61 -4.14 2.98 -3.27
C ARG A 61 -2.96 3.57 -2.50
N LEU A 62 -2.59 2.98 -1.37
CA LEU A 62 -1.44 3.42 -0.58
C LEU A 62 -0.13 3.33 -1.37
N LEU A 63 0.05 2.25 -2.16
CA LEU A 63 1.22 2.09 -3.01
C LEU A 63 1.23 3.08 -4.18
N GLU A 64 0.09 3.33 -4.83
CA GLU A 64 -0.02 4.36 -5.87
C GLU A 64 0.34 5.77 -5.35
N ILE A 65 -0.10 6.10 -4.13
CA ILE A 65 0.24 7.36 -3.49
C ILE A 65 1.74 7.44 -3.23
N LEU A 66 2.34 6.37 -2.72
CA LEU A 66 3.77 6.32 -2.46
C LEU A 66 4.58 6.49 -3.76
N ASP A 67 4.20 5.82 -4.85
CA ASP A 67 4.86 5.96 -6.15
C ASP A 67 4.79 7.40 -6.69
N ARG A 68 3.64 8.06 -6.54
CA ARG A 68 3.47 9.46 -6.95
C ARG A 68 4.33 10.41 -6.10
N LEU A 69 4.38 10.17 -4.80
CA LEU A 69 5.19 10.95 -3.87
C LEU A 69 6.68 10.77 -4.13
N ASP A 70 7.12 9.55 -4.39
CA ASP A 70 8.49 9.19 -4.75
C ASP A 70 8.96 9.93 -6.01
N GLN A 71 8.19 9.88 -7.10
CA GLN A 71 8.49 10.61 -8.34
C GLN A 71 8.57 12.13 -8.11
N SER A 72 7.63 12.67 -7.33
CA SER A 72 7.61 14.11 -7.01
C SER A 72 8.80 14.51 -6.14
N SER A 73 9.11 13.70 -5.13
CA SER A 73 10.25 13.87 -4.21
C SER A 73 11.57 13.88 -4.96
N LEU A 74 11.75 12.93 -5.89
CA LEU A 74 12.93 12.83 -6.73
C LEU A 74 13.07 14.06 -7.64
N SER A 75 11.98 14.51 -8.28
CA SER A 75 11.99 15.70 -9.14
C SER A 75 12.30 17.00 -8.38
N ALA A 76 11.87 17.11 -7.12
CA ALA A 76 12.08 18.28 -6.29
C ALA A 76 13.37 18.23 -5.46
N GLY A 77 14.01 17.05 -5.34
CA GLY A 77 15.14 16.82 -4.45
C GLY A 77 14.80 17.02 -2.96
N ARG A 78 13.55 16.73 -2.55
CA ARG A 78 13.04 17.00 -1.19
C ARG A 78 12.67 15.71 -0.48
N LYS A 79 12.86 15.65 0.84
CA LYS A 79 12.43 14.50 1.65
C LYS A 79 10.90 14.39 1.76
N LEU A 80 10.38 13.16 1.90
CA LEU A 80 8.98 12.90 2.19
C LEU A 80 8.64 13.31 3.63
N THR A 81 7.96 14.45 3.75
CA THR A 81 7.50 15.03 5.01
C THR A 81 6.02 15.38 4.90
N ILE A 82 5.32 15.52 6.03
CA ILE A 82 3.89 15.89 6.04
C ILE A 82 3.61 17.16 5.20
N PRO A 83 4.40 18.26 5.27
CA PRO A 83 4.18 19.43 4.42
C PRO A 83 4.31 19.12 2.92
N PHE A 84 5.31 18.34 2.53
CA PHE A 84 5.53 17.95 1.14
C PHE A 84 4.40 17.06 0.60
N ILE A 85 3.93 16.13 1.43
CA ILE A 85 2.81 15.24 1.09
C ILE A 85 1.53 16.05 0.88
N LYS A 86 1.23 17.00 1.78
CA LYS A 86 0.10 17.93 1.63
C LYS A 86 0.16 18.70 0.32
N GLU A 87 1.33 19.27 0.01
CA GLU A 87 1.57 20.03 -1.23
C GLU A 87 1.34 19.17 -2.47
N THR A 88 1.92 17.97 -2.51
CA THR A 88 1.89 17.08 -3.67
C THR A 88 0.51 16.47 -3.91
N MET A 89 -0.17 16.06 -2.83
CA MET A 89 -1.46 15.38 -2.88
C MET A 89 -2.65 16.33 -2.83
N ARG A 90 -2.43 17.62 -2.50
CA ARG A 90 -3.45 18.65 -2.29
C ARG A 90 -4.49 18.24 -1.22
N TRP A 91 -3.99 17.79 -0.07
CA TRP A 91 -4.79 17.37 1.10
C TRP A 91 -4.97 18.45 2.17
#